data_AF-A0A3A6MM56-F1
#
_entry.id   AF-A0A3A6MM56-F1
#
_cell.length_a   1.000
_cell.length_b   1.000
_cell.length_c   1.000
_cell.angle_alpha   90.00
_cell.angle_beta   90.00
_cell.angle_gamma   90.00
#
_symmetry.space_group_name_H-M   'P 1'
#
loop_
_entity.id
_entity.type
_entity.pdbx_description
1 polymer ?
#
loop_
_entity_poly.entity_id
_entity_poly.type
_entity_poly.pdbx_seq_one_letter_code
_entity_poly.pdbx_strand_id
1 'polypeptide(L)'
;MSEETSYSPRVESNSAAADAVVDSVLIARRAAEAEAARVRAELRAQRWQNAKERTEAWQRELSMRMHSTTSGQSHLAGQGNRDILAVQAMCSVLAEKNVLGTFARFEHGAELDRLAKQSRAWGESLRNAGGKSIDLLQVRAAQSRLQTIRDEVHSQLAAAEGQVTRSLAAQSLAGLGYAVERRGEGLRATSGRTCVWAKVDRQTGELHLDMSGFSGLECHGELKRIEREMAKRGLSLQRSGGSTHGRPEGGVLARTMGSGAGTAARGRTVSAAPIKQAPVANRPKTSLLSGLVGKKERA
;
A
#
# COMPACT_ATOMS: atom_id res chain seq x y z
N MET A 1 5.24 29.61 -17.57
CA MET A 1 5.99 28.43 -17.08
C MET A 1 5.03 27.31 -16.79
N SER A 2 5.53 26.08 -16.73
CA SER A 2 4.73 24.91 -16.40
C SER A 2 5.42 24.06 -15.33
N GLU A 3 4.61 23.35 -14.54
CA GLU A 3 5.07 22.50 -13.45
C GLU A 3 4.26 21.20 -13.48
N GLU A 4 4.95 20.08 -13.69
CA GLU A 4 4.40 18.74 -13.57
C GLU A 4 4.74 18.21 -12.17
N THR A 5 3.73 17.89 -11.39
CA THR A 5 3.87 17.34 -10.04
C THR A 5 3.10 16.04 -9.92
N SER A 6 3.76 15.03 -9.36
CA SER A 6 3.14 13.74 -9.06
C SER A 6 2.81 13.68 -7.57
N TYR A 7 1.63 13.16 -7.27
CA TYR A 7 1.12 13.01 -5.93
C TYR A 7 0.73 11.57 -5.68
N SER A 8 1.22 11.00 -4.58
CA SER A 8 0.60 9.82 -4.01
C SER A 8 -0.60 10.28 -3.18
N PRO A 9 -1.84 9.97 -3.58
CA PRO A 9 -2.98 10.24 -2.73
C PRO A 9 -2.83 9.41 -1.46
N ARG A 10 -2.99 10.08 -0.34
CA ARG A 10 -3.14 9.47 0.97
C ARG A 10 -4.55 9.72 1.44
N VAL A 11 -5.22 8.64 1.79
CA VAL A 11 -6.52 8.70 2.42
C VAL A 11 -6.26 8.45 3.89
N GLU A 12 -6.33 9.52 4.69
CA GLU A 12 -6.29 9.38 6.15
C GLU A 12 -7.52 8.58 6.59
N SER A 13 -7.38 7.77 7.65
CA SER A 13 -8.35 6.75 8.06
C SER A 13 -9.76 7.27 8.42
N ASN A 14 -10.03 8.57 8.32
CA ASN A 14 -11.32 9.22 8.57
C ASN A 14 -11.86 10.00 7.36
N SER A 15 -11.31 9.82 6.15
CA SER A 15 -11.65 10.69 5.02
C SER A 15 -12.88 10.20 4.23
N ALA A 16 -13.76 11.15 3.86
CA ALA A 16 -14.91 10.92 2.98
C ALA A 16 -14.53 10.31 1.61
N ALA A 17 -13.26 10.42 1.20
CA ALA A 17 -12.77 9.77 0.00
C ALA A 17 -12.72 8.24 0.17
N ALA A 18 -12.36 7.73 1.34
CA ALA A 18 -12.40 6.30 1.63
C ALA A 18 -13.82 5.75 1.48
N ASP A 19 -14.78 6.42 2.12
CA ASP A 19 -16.20 6.07 2.03
C ASP A 19 -16.68 6.09 0.57
N ALA A 20 -16.32 7.12 -0.20
CA ALA A 20 -16.70 7.20 -1.61
C ALA A 20 -16.11 6.07 -2.46
N VAL A 21 -14.89 5.59 -2.16
CA VAL A 21 -14.30 4.46 -2.89
C VAL A 21 -15.03 3.17 -2.53
N VAL A 22 -15.24 2.93 -1.24
CA VAL A 22 -15.98 1.77 -0.74
C VAL A 22 -17.39 1.74 -1.33
N ASP A 23 -18.09 2.86 -1.30
CA ASP A 23 -19.43 2.99 -1.85
C ASP A 23 -19.44 2.76 -3.37
N SER A 24 -18.47 3.31 -4.11
CA SER A 24 -18.39 3.11 -5.57
C SER A 24 -18.22 1.64 -5.94
N VAL A 25 -17.38 0.89 -5.21
CA VAL A 25 -17.19 -0.55 -5.45
C VAL A 25 -18.45 -1.33 -5.06
N LEU A 26 -19.02 -1.07 -3.88
CA LEU A 26 -20.18 -1.82 -3.37
C LEU A 26 -21.48 -1.52 -4.15
N ILE A 27 -21.68 -0.28 -4.61
CA ILE A 27 -22.84 0.10 -5.44
C ILE A 27 -22.84 -0.70 -6.75
N ALA A 28 -21.67 -0.92 -7.35
CA ALA A 28 -21.55 -1.65 -8.61
C ALA A 28 -21.89 -3.15 -8.49
N ARG A 29 -22.02 -3.70 -7.27
CA ARG A 29 -21.99 -5.17 -7.04
C ARG A 29 -23.11 -5.73 -6.16
N ARG A 30 -24.24 -5.04 -6.00
CA ARG A 30 -25.37 -5.42 -5.11
C ARG A 30 -25.76 -6.92 -5.13
N ALA A 31 -25.72 -7.56 -3.95
CA ALA A 31 -26.49 -8.78 -3.65
C ALA A 31 -26.88 -9.00 -2.16
N ALA A 32 -26.31 -8.30 -1.16
CA ALA A 32 -26.79 -8.39 0.23
C ALA A 32 -26.45 -7.13 1.04
N GLU A 33 -27.45 -6.31 1.33
CA GLU A 33 -27.27 -5.01 2.02
C GLU A 33 -26.63 -5.15 3.42
N ALA A 34 -26.96 -6.24 4.13
CA ALA A 34 -26.41 -6.52 5.46
C ALA A 34 -24.91 -6.85 5.42
N GLU A 35 -24.48 -7.68 4.46
CA GLU A 35 -23.07 -8.02 4.29
C GLU A 35 -22.28 -6.82 3.78
N ALA A 36 -22.85 -6.02 2.87
CA ALA A 36 -22.25 -4.76 2.44
C ALA A 36 -22.08 -3.77 3.60
N ALA A 37 -23.03 -3.70 4.54
CA ALA A 37 -22.91 -2.87 5.73
C ALA A 37 -21.79 -3.36 6.67
N ARG A 38 -21.67 -4.67 6.86
CA ARG A 38 -20.57 -5.28 7.63
C ARG A 38 -19.21 -4.96 7.02
N VAL A 39 -19.06 -5.14 5.71
CA VAL A 39 -17.84 -4.82 4.95
C VAL A 39 -17.48 -3.34 5.05
N ARG A 40 -18.48 -2.43 4.94
CA ARG A 40 -18.25 -0.98 5.16
C ARG A 40 -17.65 -0.70 6.53
N ALA A 41 -18.22 -1.28 7.60
CA ALA A 41 -17.72 -1.07 8.95
C ALA A 41 -16.28 -1.59 9.12
N GLU A 42 -15.97 -2.76 8.55
CA GLU A 42 -14.64 -3.36 8.61
C GLU A 42 -13.60 -2.53 7.84
N LEU A 43 -13.95 -1.99 6.67
CA LEU A 43 -13.07 -1.16 5.86
C LEU A 43 -12.83 0.23 6.47
N ARG A 44 -13.84 0.82 7.13
CA ARG A 44 -13.69 2.10 7.86
C ARG A 44 -12.69 2.03 8.99
N ALA A 45 -12.57 0.88 9.65
CA ALA A 45 -11.61 0.68 10.72
C ALA A 45 -10.16 0.55 10.22
N GLN A 46 -9.97 0.40 8.91
CA GLN A 46 -8.66 0.15 8.30
C GLN A 46 -8.05 1.44 7.76
N ARG A 47 -6.71 1.53 7.86
CA ARG A 47 -5.97 2.57 7.15
C ARG A 47 -6.05 2.29 5.65
N TRP A 48 -6.57 3.25 4.91
CA TRP A 48 -6.60 3.16 3.46
C TRP A 48 -5.20 3.30 2.87
N GLN A 49 -4.82 2.34 2.02
CA GLN A 49 -3.56 2.29 1.31
C GLN A 49 -3.86 2.50 -0.17
N ASN A 50 -3.07 3.30 -0.89
CA ASN A 50 -3.23 3.43 -2.34
C ASN A 50 -2.81 2.14 -3.09
N ALA A 51 -3.04 2.06 -4.40
CA ALA A 51 -2.73 0.88 -5.20
C ALA A 51 -1.27 0.41 -5.03
N LYS A 52 -0.31 1.33 -5.14
CA LYS A 52 1.11 1.01 -4.94
C LYS A 52 1.39 0.45 -3.54
N GLU A 53 0.94 1.15 -2.49
CA GLU A 53 1.13 0.75 -1.10
C GLU A 53 0.52 -0.63 -0.81
N ARG A 54 -0.68 -0.93 -1.35
CA ARG A 54 -1.32 -2.25 -1.23
C ARG A 54 -0.48 -3.34 -1.89
N THR A 55 0.04 -3.09 -3.09
CA THR A 55 0.86 -4.06 -3.82
C THR A 55 2.16 -4.36 -3.07
N GLU A 56 2.83 -3.33 -2.56
CA GLU A 56 4.05 -3.47 -1.78
C GLU A 56 3.80 -4.16 -0.43
N ALA A 57 2.69 -3.84 0.26
CA ALA A 57 2.29 -4.50 1.50
C ALA A 57 2.02 -5.99 1.27
N TRP A 58 1.26 -6.32 0.22
CA TRP A 58 0.99 -7.70 -0.17
C TRP A 58 2.28 -8.49 -0.44
N GLN A 59 3.19 -7.95 -1.24
CA GLN A 59 4.46 -8.61 -1.58
C GLN A 59 5.34 -8.84 -0.35
N ARG A 60 5.41 -7.85 0.56
CA ARG A 60 6.15 -7.99 1.82
C ARG A 60 5.55 -9.09 2.69
N GLU A 61 4.25 -9.07 2.91
CA GLU A 61 3.58 -10.06 3.76
C GLU A 61 3.68 -11.48 3.17
N LEU A 62 3.47 -11.63 1.85
CA LEU A 62 3.65 -12.89 1.17
C LEU A 62 5.09 -13.42 1.31
N SER A 63 6.10 -12.54 1.17
CA SER A 63 7.50 -12.92 1.32
C SER A 63 7.81 -13.35 2.76
N MET A 64 7.29 -12.64 3.76
CA MET A 64 7.45 -13.00 5.17
C MET A 64 6.80 -14.36 5.48
N ARG A 65 5.56 -14.57 5.00
CA ARG A 65 4.84 -15.84 5.12
C ARG A 65 5.62 -16.98 4.49
N MET A 66 6.03 -16.82 3.24
CA MET A 66 6.83 -17.81 2.52
C MET A 66 8.11 -18.15 3.28
N HIS A 67 8.81 -17.15 3.81
CA HIS A 67 10.02 -17.37 4.58
C HIS A 67 9.75 -18.12 5.89
N SER A 68 8.71 -17.73 6.63
CA SER A 68 8.33 -18.39 7.90
C SER A 68 7.92 -19.85 7.71
N THR A 69 7.19 -20.17 6.64
CA THR A 69 6.75 -21.53 6.36
C THR A 69 7.91 -22.40 5.87
N THR A 70 8.84 -21.82 5.09
CA THR A 70 9.99 -22.54 4.55
C THR A 70 11.05 -22.81 5.64
N SER A 71 11.30 -21.86 6.54
CA SER A 71 12.32 -22.01 7.59
C SER A 71 11.95 -23.10 8.60
N GLY A 72 10.66 -23.31 8.88
CA GLY A 72 10.18 -24.42 9.72
C GLY A 72 10.17 -25.79 9.04
N GLN A 73 10.43 -25.86 7.73
CA GLN A 73 10.27 -27.07 6.91
C GLN A 73 11.47 -27.32 5.98
N SER A 74 12.67 -26.95 6.42
CA SER A 74 13.91 -27.07 5.63
C SER A 74 14.21 -28.48 5.10
N HIS A 75 13.67 -29.51 5.75
CA HIS A 75 13.78 -30.92 5.35
C HIS A 75 12.91 -31.30 4.14
N LEU A 76 11.95 -30.45 3.73
CA LEU A 76 11.04 -30.68 2.61
C LEU A 76 11.56 -30.06 1.30
N ALA A 77 12.82 -30.33 0.95
CA ALA A 77 13.46 -29.81 -0.25
C ALA A 77 12.82 -30.39 -1.53
N GLY A 78 11.96 -29.61 -2.18
CA GLY A 78 11.36 -29.97 -3.47
C GLY A 78 10.53 -28.84 -4.05
N GLN A 79 10.54 -28.67 -5.38
CA GLN A 79 9.77 -27.60 -6.03
C GLN A 79 8.25 -27.75 -5.77
N GLY A 80 7.72 -28.98 -5.79
CA GLY A 80 6.30 -29.22 -5.48
C GLY A 80 5.92 -28.80 -4.05
N ASN A 81 6.82 -28.99 -3.08
CA ASN A 81 6.60 -28.56 -1.71
C ASN A 81 6.56 -27.03 -1.64
N ARG A 82 7.48 -26.34 -2.32
CA ARG A 82 7.48 -24.87 -2.40
C ARG A 82 6.18 -24.33 -3.01
N ASP A 83 5.65 -24.97 -4.04
CA ASP A 83 4.39 -24.58 -4.68
C ASP A 83 3.21 -24.71 -3.67
N ILE A 84 3.16 -25.79 -2.88
CA ILE A 84 2.13 -25.98 -1.84
C ILE A 84 2.24 -24.89 -0.76
N LEU A 85 3.45 -24.61 -0.27
CA LEU A 85 3.68 -23.57 0.74
C LEU A 85 3.34 -22.17 0.19
N ALA A 86 3.57 -21.93 -1.10
CA ALA A 86 3.16 -20.71 -1.78
C ALA A 86 1.64 -20.53 -1.79
N VAL A 87 0.88 -21.56 -2.16
CA VAL A 87 -0.58 -21.52 -2.10
C VAL A 87 -1.07 -21.27 -0.68
N GLN A 88 -0.49 -21.94 0.32
CA GLN A 88 -0.86 -21.72 1.73
C GLN A 88 -0.57 -20.29 2.20
N ALA A 89 0.61 -19.77 1.87
CA ALA A 89 0.97 -18.39 2.18
C ALA A 89 -0.02 -17.42 1.52
N MET A 90 -0.29 -17.56 0.21
CA MET A 90 -1.24 -16.72 -0.52
C MET A 90 -2.66 -16.76 0.07
N CYS A 91 -3.20 -17.95 0.35
CA CYS A 91 -4.50 -18.09 1.01
C CYS A 91 -4.51 -17.37 2.37
N SER A 92 -3.45 -17.51 3.15
CA SER A 92 -3.36 -16.84 4.45
C SER A 92 -3.34 -15.32 4.31
N VAL A 93 -2.62 -14.78 3.33
CA VAL A 93 -2.52 -13.32 3.15
C VAL A 93 -3.86 -12.76 2.63
N LEU A 94 -4.55 -13.46 1.73
CA LEU A 94 -5.91 -13.07 1.32
C LEU A 94 -6.93 -13.21 2.47
N ALA A 95 -6.64 -14.06 3.46
CA ALA A 95 -7.43 -14.21 4.68
C ALA A 95 -7.10 -13.16 5.76
N GLU A 96 -6.22 -12.19 5.53
CA GLU A 96 -6.02 -11.12 6.49
C GLU A 96 -7.12 -10.06 6.43
N LYS A 97 -7.32 -9.38 7.56
CA LYS A 97 -8.23 -8.23 7.67
C LYS A 97 -7.55 -6.94 7.19
N ASN A 98 -7.00 -6.98 5.98
CA ASN A 98 -6.54 -5.80 5.25
C ASN A 98 -7.53 -5.48 4.12
N VAL A 99 -7.38 -4.32 3.46
CA VAL A 99 -8.37 -3.83 2.49
C VAL A 99 -8.54 -4.84 1.35
N LEU A 100 -7.42 -5.37 0.84
CA LEU A 100 -7.41 -6.34 -0.25
C LEU A 100 -8.07 -7.67 0.18
N GLY A 101 -7.72 -8.21 1.34
CA GLY A 101 -8.27 -9.46 1.86
C GLY A 101 -9.76 -9.37 2.23
N THR A 102 -10.18 -8.22 2.77
CA THR A 102 -11.60 -7.94 3.07
C THR A 102 -12.44 -7.94 1.80
N PHE A 103 -11.97 -7.24 0.75
CA PHE A 103 -12.66 -7.25 -0.55
C PHE A 103 -12.58 -8.61 -1.26
N ALA A 104 -11.44 -9.29 -1.21
CA ALA A 104 -11.28 -10.61 -1.82
C ALA A 104 -12.24 -11.64 -1.18
N ARG A 105 -12.45 -11.56 0.14
CA ARG A 105 -13.47 -12.38 0.83
C ARG A 105 -14.89 -12.01 0.45
N PHE A 106 -15.19 -10.73 0.30
CA PHE A 106 -16.50 -10.29 -0.12
C PHE A 106 -16.84 -10.82 -1.53
N GLU A 107 -15.92 -10.70 -2.49
CA GLU A 107 -16.13 -11.11 -3.88
C GLU A 107 -15.97 -12.62 -4.11
N HIS A 108 -15.00 -13.26 -3.45
CA HIS A 108 -14.58 -14.64 -3.73
C HIS A 108 -14.58 -15.54 -2.49
N GLY A 109 -15.29 -15.18 -1.41
CA GLY A 109 -15.20 -15.85 -0.11
C GLY A 109 -15.36 -17.37 -0.16
N ALA A 110 -16.41 -17.87 -0.83
CA ALA A 110 -16.65 -19.31 -0.96
C ALA A 110 -15.50 -20.03 -1.71
N GLU A 111 -14.95 -19.39 -2.75
CA GLU A 111 -13.83 -19.94 -3.51
C GLU A 111 -12.53 -19.92 -2.71
N LEU A 112 -12.26 -18.83 -1.98
CA LEU A 112 -11.10 -18.70 -1.10
C LEU A 112 -11.15 -19.71 0.04
N ASP A 113 -12.32 -19.95 0.63
CA ASP A 113 -12.50 -20.97 1.67
C ASP A 113 -12.23 -22.37 1.13
N ARG A 114 -12.67 -22.66 -0.11
CA ARG A 114 -12.37 -23.93 -0.78
C ARG A 114 -10.87 -24.09 -1.01
N LEU A 115 -10.21 -23.08 -1.57
CA LEU A 115 -8.77 -23.10 -1.84
C LEU A 115 -7.96 -23.20 -0.54
N ALA A 116 -8.39 -22.53 0.54
CA ALA A 116 -7.75 -22.62 1.85
C ALA A 116 -7.97 -23.98 2.54
N LYS A 117 -9.11 -24.64 2.33
CA LYS A 117 -9.33 -26.03 2.79
C LYS A 117 -8.43 -27.00 2.02
N GLN A 118 -8.39 -26.87 0.69
CA GLN A 118 -7.54 -27.71 -0.18
C GLN A 118 -6.06 -27.55 0.15
N SER A 119 -5.57 -26.31 0.32
CA SER A 119 -4.16 -26.06 0.63
C SER A 119 -3.74 -26.62 2.00
N ARG A 120 -4.64 -26.62 2.98
CA ARG A 120 -4.41 -27.28 4.28
C ARG A 120 -4.29 -28.80 4.14
N ALA A 121 -5.19 -29.43 3.39
CA ALA A 121 -5.15 -30.87 3.12
C ALA A 121 -3.85 -31.28 2.41
N TRP A 122 -3.36 -30.48 1.45
CA TRP A 122 -2.06 -30.71 0.83
C TRP A 122 -0.91 -30.59 1.83
N GLY A 123 -0.95 -29.61 2.74
CA GLY A 123 0.04 -29.47 3.80
C GLY A 123 0.07 -30.64 4.78
N GLU A 124 -1.10 -31.20 5.11
CA GLU A 124 -1.21 -32.40 5.96
C GLU A 124 -0.67 -33.65 5.24
N SER A 125 -1.05 -33.84 3.98
CA SER A 125 -0.51 -34.92 3.13
C SER A 125 1.01 -34.83 3.00
N LEU A 126 1.55 -33.62 2.84
CA LEU A 126 2.98 -33.39 2.77
C LEU A 126 3.71 -33.81 4.06
N ARG A 127 3.15 -33.49 5.23
CA ARG A 127 3.71 -33.90 6.54
C ARG A 127 3.63 -35.40 6.80
N ASN A 128 2.54 -36.06 6.37
CA ASN A 128 2.27 -37.45 6.74
C ASN A 128 2.82 -38.47 5.73
N ALA A 129 2.78 -38.15 4.43
CA ALA A 129 3.09 -39.09 3.35
C ALA A 129 4.23 -38.62 2.43
N GLY A 130 4.93 -37.53 2.79
CA GLY A 130 5.99 -36.95 1.98
C GLY A 130 5.51 -36.44 0.62
N GLY A 131 4.22 -36.14 0.48
CA GLY A 131 3.64 -35.54 -0.73
C GLY A 131 3.43 -36.49 -1.92
N LYS A 132 3.58 -37.81 -1.75
CA LYS A 132 3.48 -38.80 -2.84
C LYS A 132 2.12 -38.87 -3.54
N SER A 133 1.06 -38.31 -2.95
CA SER A 133 -0.31 -38.32 -3.48
C SER A 133 -0.81 -36.95 -3.96
N ILE A 134 0.05 -35.93 -3.97
CA ILE A 134 -0.38 -34.56 -4.31
C ILE A 134 -0.26 -34.32 -5.81
N ASP A 135 -1.40 -34.00 -6.43
CA ASP A 135 -1.45 -33.56 -7.82
C ASP A 135 -0.89 -32.13 -7.96
N LEU A 136 0.36 -32.02 -8.43
CA LEU A 136 1.04 -30.74 -8.62
C LEU A 136 0.36 -29.84 -9.67
N LEU A 137 -0.43 -30.40 -10.60
CA LEU A 137 -1.19 -29.59 -11.54
C LEU A 137 -2.31 -28.83 -10.81
N GLN A 138 -2.98 -29.47 -9.84
CA GLN A 138 -3.98 -28.80 -9.01
C GLN A 138 -3.38 -27.71 -8.13
N VAL A 139 -2.17 -27.94 -7.59
CA VAL A 139 -1.45 -26.92 -6.81
C VAL A 139 -1.16 -25.69 -7.65
N ARG A 140 -0.65 -25.87 -8.87
CA ARG A 140 -0.36 -24.76 -9.80
C ARG A 140 -1.63 -24.04 -10.27
N ALA A 141 -2.70 -24.79 -10.53
CA ALA A 141 -4.00 -24.21 -10.85
C ALA A 141 -4.54 -23.34 -9.70
N ALA A 142 -4.43 -23.82 -8.45
CA ALA A 142 -4.80 -23.04 -7.27
C ALA A 142 -3.94 -21.78 -7.11
N GLN A 143 -2.62 -21.89 -7.31
CA GLN A 143 -1.72 -20.73 -7.28
C GLN A 143 -2.09 -19.68 -8.32
N SER A 144 -2.28 -20.10 -9.57
CA SER A 144 -2.69 -19.22 -10.66
C SER A 144 -4.04 -18.55 -10.36
N ARG A 145 -5.01 -19.31 -9.82
CA ARG A 145 -6.31 -18.74 -9.46
C ARG A 145 -6.22 -17.72 -8.33
N LEU A 146 -5.39 -17.95 -7.31
CA LEU A 146 -5.16 -16.96 -6.24
C LEU A 146 -4.51 -15.68 -6.77
N GLN A 147 -3.61 -15.79 -7.76
CA GLN A 147 -3.05 -14.61 -8.44
C GLN A 147 -4.13 -13.84 -9.19
N THR A 148 -4.98 -14.54 -9.96
CA THR A 148 -6.10 -13.93 -10.66
C THR A 148 -7.06 -13.22 -9.70
N ILE A 149 -7.47 -13.85 -8.60
CA ILE A 149 -8.35 -13.23 -7.60
C ILE A 149 -7.73 -11.94 -7.06
N ARG A 150 -6.43 -11.99 -6.71
CA ARG A 150 -5.70 -10.81 -6.22
C ARG A 150 -5.68 -9.69 -7.25
N ASP A 151 -5.38 -10.00 -8.50
CA ASP A 151 -5.26 -9.00 -9.58
C ASP A 151 -6.64 -8.42 -9.95
N GLU A 152 -7.70 -9.23 -9.95
CA GLU A 152 -9.09 -8.81 -10.14
C GLU A 152 -9.51 -7.81 -9.07
N VAL A 153 -9.36 -8.17 -7.78
CA VAL A 153 -9.73 -7.31 -6.64
C VAL A 153 -8.89 -6.04 -6.63
N HIS A 154 -7.59 -6.14 -6.90
CA HIS A 154 -6.69 -5.00 -6.95
C HIS A 154 -7.11 -4.00 -8.04
N SER A 155 -7.41 -4.50 -9.24
CA SER A 155 -7.82 -3.69 -10.38
C SER A 155 -9.14 -2.97 -10.13
N GLN A 156 -10.09 -3.64 -9.47
CA GLN A 156 -11.37 -3.03 -9.09
C GLN A 156 -11.18 -1.90 -8.08
N LEU A 157 -10.37 -2.12 -7.05
CA LEU A 157 -10.04 -1.10 -6.06
C LEU A 157 -9.35 0.10 -6.72
N ALA A 158 -8.32 -0.14 -7.53
CA ALA A 158 -7.58 0.93 -8.21
C ALA A 158 -8.48 1.75 -9.16
N ALA A 159 -9.43 1.11 -9.84
CA ALA A 159 -10.40 1.82 -10.68
C ALA A 159 -11.32 2.73 -9.86
N ALA A 160 -11.85 2.24 -8.74
CA ALA A 160 -12.72 3.03 -7.86
C ALA A 160 -11.96 4.19 -7.19
N GLU A 161 -10.72 3.95 -6.74
CA GLU A 161 -9.83 5.00 -6.25
C GLU A 161 -9.57 6.08 -7.29
N GLY A 162 -9.26 5.68 -8.52
CA GLY A 162 -9.05 6.61 -9.62
C GLY A 162 -10.29 7.47 -9.91
N GLN A 163 -11.47 6.85 -9.89
CA GLN A 163 -12.73 7.55 -10.08
C GLN A 163 -13.02 8.57 -8.98
N VAL A 164 -12.80 8.21 -7.71
CA VAL A 164 -13.01 9.11 -6.57
C VAL A 164 -11.98 10.23 -6.56
N THR A 165 -10.70 9.90 -6.71
CA THR A 165 -9.61 10.88 -6.77
C THR A 165 -9.85 11.89 -7.88
N ARG A 166 -10.22 11.43 -9.08
CA ARG A 166 -10.58 12.30 -10.20
C ARG A 166 -11.82 13.15 -9.89
N SER A 167 -12.84 12.58 -9.26
CA SER A 167 -14.07 13.32 -8.94
C SER A 167 -13.80 14.42 -7.91
N LEU A 168 -13.03 14.13 -6.87
CA LEU A 168 -12.62 15.11 -5.86
C LEU A 168 -11.69 16.17 -6.46
N ALA A 169 -10.75 15.78 -7.33
CA ALA A 169 -9.90 16.73 -8.04
C ALA A 169 -10.73 17.69 -8.91
N ALA A 170 -11.70 17.17 -9.68
CA ALA A 170 -12.60 17.98 -10.49
C ALA A 170 -13.42 18.96 -9.64
N GLN A 171 -13.99 18.49 -8.53
CA GLN A 171 -14.75 19.34 -7.61
C GLN A 171 -13.88 20.40 -6.94
N SER A 172 -12.63 20.05 -6.61
CA SER A 172 -11.68 21.00 -6.00
C SER A 172 -11.31 22.10 -6.99
N LEU A 173 -10.98 21.74 -8.23
CA LEU A 173 -10.66 22.70 -9.29
C LEU A 173 -11.87 23.59 -9.60
N ALA A 174 -13.07 23.02 -9.70
CA ALA A 174 -14.29 23.80 -9.88
C ALA A 174 -14.55 24.76 -8.70
N GLY A 175 -14.35 24.31 -7.47
CA GLY A 175 -14.47 25.14 -6.26
C GLY A 175 -13.49 26.31 -6.19
N LEU A 176 -12.35 26.21 -6.89
CA LEU A 176 -11.37 27.29 -7.05
C LEU A 176 -11.70 28.24 -8.21
N GLY A 177 -12.78 27.99 -8.96
CA GLY A 177 -13.23 28.82 -10.07
C GLY A 177 -12.70 28.38 -11.44
N TYR A 178 -12.12 27.18 -11.56
CA TYR A 178 -11.74 26.64 -12.87
C TYR A 178 -12.95 26.07 -13.61
N ALA A 179 -13.00 26.28 -14.92
CA ALA A 179 -13.88 25.54 -15.81
C ALA A 179 -13.27 24.15 -16.05
N VAL A 180 -13.93 23.09 -15.56
CA VAL A 180 -13.40 21.72 -15.60
C VAL A 180 -14.08 20.90 -16.70
N GLU A 181 -13.28 20.45 -17.67
CA GLU A 181 -13.64 19.49 -18.70
C GLU A 181 -13.07 18.11 -18.36
N ARG A 182 -13.88 17.05 -18.51
CA ARG A 182 -13.39 15.66 -18.44
C ARG A 182 -12.96 15.21 -19.85
N ARG A 183 -11.76 14.64 -19.97
CA ARG A 183 -11.22 14.11 -21.23
C ARG A 183 -10.71 12.69 -21.01
N GLY A 184 -11.58 11.72 -21.30
CA GLY A 184 -11.30 10.31 -21.00
C GLY A 184 -11.00 10.12 -19.51
N GLU A 185 -9.82 9.58 -19.20
CA GLU A 185 -9.38 9.35 -17.81
C GLU A 185 -8.79 10.61 -17.14
N GLY A 186 -8.58 11.70 -17.88
CA GLY A 186 -8.00 12.95 -17.38
C GLY A 186 -9.01 14.09 -17.20
N LEU A 187 -8.55 15.15 -16.55
CA LEU A 187 -9.24 16.42 -16.38
C LEU A 187 -8.42 17.53 -17.02
N ARG A 188 -9.13 18.47 -17.62
CA ARG A 188 -8.59 19.76 -18.05
C ARG A 188 -9.36 20.85 -17.32
N ALA A 189 -8.68 21.66 -16.53
CA ALA A 189 -9.26 22.76 -15.79
C ALA A 189 -8.66 24.08 -16.27
N THR A 190 -9.47 25.03 -16.70
CA THR A 190 -9.00 26.31 -17.25
C THR A 190 -9.54 27.50 -16.46
N SER A 191 -8.69 28.53 -16.29
CA SER A 191 -9.08 29.81 -15.71
C SER A 191 -8.31 30.93 -16.41
N GLY A 192 -9.00 31.68 -17.27
CA GLY A 192 -8.38 32.67 -18.16
C GLY A 192 -7.30 32.03 -19.05
N ARG A 193 -6.04 32.45 -18.85
CA ARG A 193 -4.87 31.93 -19.60
C ARG A 193 -4.19 30.75 -18.92
N THR A 194 -4.63 30.36 -17.73
CA THR A 194 -4.06 29.25 -16.96
C THR A 194 -4.80 27.95 -17.26
N CYS A 195 -4.07 26.84 -17.24
CA CYS A 195 -4.62 25.50 -17.48
C CYS A 195 -3.95 24.51 -16.52
N VAL A 196 -4.76 23.66 -15.90
CA VAL A 196 -4.33 22.55 -15.04
C VAL A 196 -4.84 21.26 -15.65
N TRP A 197 -3.93 20.37 -15.98
CA TRP A 197 -4.21 19.00 -16.36
C TRP A 197 -4.10 18.11 -15.15
N ALA A 198 -5.07 17.24 -14.94
CA ALA A 198 -5.02 16.26 -13.86
C ALA A 198 -5.28 14.86 -14.40
N LYS A 199 -4.47 13.88 -14.05
CA LYS A 199 -4.64 12.48 -14.46
C LYS A 199 -4.30 11.56 -13.30
N VAL A 200 -5.11 10.53 -13.09
CA VAL A 200 -4.78 9.48 -12.12
C VAL A 200 -4.15 8.30 -12.85
N ASP A 201 -2.96 7.88 -12.43
CA ASP A 201 -2.32 6.66 -12.90
C ASP A 201 -3.04 5.46 -12.28
N ARG A 202 -3.49 4.53 -13.13
CA ARG A 202 -4.30 3.38 -12.71
C ARG A 202 -3.49 2.28 -12.04
N GLN A 203 -2.19 2.21 -12.30
CA GLN A 203 -1.28 1.20 -11.74
C GLN A 203 -0.76 1.64 -10.37
N THR A 204 -0.38 2.91 -10.24
CA THR A 204 0.19 3.44 -9.00
C THR A 204 -0.85 4.05 -8.08
N GLY A 205 -1.97 4.51 -8.64
CA GLY A 205 -2.94 5.35 -7.96
C GLY A 205 -2.50 6.82 -7.84
N GLU A 206 -1.36 7.21 -8.41
CA GLU A 206 -0.83 8.57 -8.28
C GLU A 206 -1.64 9.59 -9.10
N LEU A 207 -1.89 10.76 -8.51
CA LEU A 207 -2.47 11.91 -9.20
C LEU A 207 -1.34 12.77 -9.78
N HIS A 208 -1.29 12.89 -11.09
CA HIS A 208 -0.40 13.79 -11.80
C HIS A 208 -1.14 15.10 -12.08
N LEU A 209 -0.54 16.22 -11.68
CA LEU A 209 -1.00 17.56 -12.00
C LEU A 209 0.05 18.26 -12.87
N ASP A 210 -0.33 18.70 -14.07
CA ASP A 210 0.50 19.55 -14.93
C ASP A 210 -0.17 20.91 -15.08
N MET A 211 0.52 21.95 -14.62
CA MET A 211 0.03 23.32 -14.62
C MET A 211 0.74 24.12 -15.70
N SER A 212 0.02 24.94 -16.44
CA SER A 212 0.57 25.81 -17.48
C SER A 212 -0.11 27.18 -17.49
N GLY A 213 0.57 28.18 -18.07
CA GLY A 213 0.05 29.54 -18.20
C GLY A 213 0.31 30.45 -16.99
N PHE A 214 1.08 29.99 -16.00
CA PHE A 214 1.47 30.77 -14.84
C PHE A 214 2.75 31.59 -15.08
N SER A 215 2.83 32.76 -14.45
CA SER A 215 4.02 33.61 -14.48
C SER A 215 4.88 33.37 -13.23
N GLY A 216 6.21 33.28 -13.40
CA GLY A 216 7.12 33.16 -12.25
C GLY A 216 6.76 32.00 -11.28
N LEU A 217 6.72 32.33 -10.00
CA LEU A 217 6.46 31.40 -8.90
C LEU A 217 4.97 31.22 -8.58
N GLU A 218 4.08 31.86 -9.35
CA GLU A 218 2.63 31.79 -9.12
C GLU A 218 2.10 30.36 -9.26
N CYS A 219 2.74 29.51 -10.07
CA CYS A 219 2.38 28.10 -10.18
C CYS A 219 2.49 27.37 -8.84
N HIS A 220 3.49 27.68 -8.02
CA HIS A 220 3.67 27.04 -6.71
C HIS A 220 2.59 27.49 -5.72
N GLY A 221 2.24 28.79 -5.75
CA GLY A 221 1.18 29.35 -4.91
C GLY A 221 -0.17 28.74 -5.24
N GLU A 222 -0.48 28.61 -6.54
CA GLU A 222 -1.73 28.00 -6.99
C GLU A 222 -1.75 26.49 -6.73
N LEU A 223 -0.63 25.79 -6.92
CA LEU A 223 -0.52 24.37 -6.56
C LEU A 223 -0.82 24.14 -5.07
N LYS A 224 -0.28 24.97 -4.17
CA LYS A 224 -0.61 24.92 -2.73
C LYS A 224 -2.07 25.24 -2.43
N ARG A 225 -2.72 26.05 -3.26
CA ARG A 225 -4.14 26.36 -3.14
C ARG A 225 -4.99 25.15 -3.56
N ILE A 226 -4.62 24.50 -4.66
CA ILE A 226 -5.22 23.25 -5.14
C ILE A 226 -5.08 22.14 -4.08
N GLU A 227 -3.88 21.92 -3.56
CA GLU A 227 -3.62 20.92 -2.50
C GLU A 227 -4.50 21.15 -1.27
N ARG A 228 -4.61 22.39 -0.79
CA ARG A 228 -5.46 22.73 0.36
C ARG A 228 -6.94 22.47 0.06
N GLU A 229 -7.41 22.78 -1.14
CA GLU A 229 -8.80 22.55 -1.51
C GLU A 229 -9.12 21.05 -1.63
N MET A 230 -8.19 20.26 -2.17
CA MET A 230 -8.31 18.79 -2.19
C MET A 230 -8.31 18.21 -0.77
N ALA A 231 -7.45 18.72 0.12
CA ALA A 231 -7.38 18.30 1.51
C ALA A 231 -8.69 18.59 2.28
N LYS A 232 -9.32 19.76 2.08
CA LYS A 232 -10.64 20.07 2.66
C LYS A 232 -11.72 19.06 2.26
N ARG A 233 -11.57 18.43 1.10
CA ARG A 233 -12.49 17.42 0.56
C ARG A 233 -12.08 15.99 0.92
N GLY A 234 -11.12 15.83 1.83
CA GLY A 234 -10.67 14.54 2.34
C GLY A 234 -9.62 13.85 1.48
N LEU A 235 -9.06 14.53 0.47
CA LEU A 235 -7.96 13.99 -0.34
C LEU A 235 -6.64 14.59 0.14
N SER A 236 -5.93 13.87 1.01
CA SER A 236 -4.57 14.27 1.42
C SER A 236 -3.60 13.90 0.31
N LEU A 237 -2.72 14.82 -0.08
CA LEU A 237 -1.77 14.60 -1.15
C LEU A 237 -0.35 14.62 -0.58
N GLN A 238 0.44 13.59 -0.90
CA GLN A 238 1.87 13.62 -0.66
C GLN A 238 2.60 13.78 -1.99
N ARG A 239 3.40 14.84 -2.14
CA ARG A 239 4.26 15.03 -3.32
C ARG A 239 5.25 13.87 -3.42
N SER A 240 5.20 13.12 -4.52
CA SER A 240 6.16 12.05 -4.83
C SER A 240 7.32 12.55 -5.70
N GLY A 241 7.11 13.64 -6.44
CA GLY A 241 8.12 14.33 -7.24
C GLY A 241 7.55 15.53 -7.98
N GLY A 242 8.40 16.36 -8.56
CA GLY A 242 7.99 17.49 -9.38
C GLY A 242 9.09 17.94 -10.34
N SER A 243 8.68 18.40 -11.51
CA SER A 243 9.58 18.98 -12.51
C SER A 243 8.97 20.29 -13.04
N THR A 244 9.77 21.35 -13.09
CA THR A 244 9.36 22.61 -13.70
C THR A 244 9.91 22.65 -15.13
N HIS A 245 9.03 22.83 -16.11
CA HIS A 245 9.40 22.97 -17.51
C HIS A 245 8.84 24.29 -18.09
N GLY A 246 9.66 24.99 -18.87
CA GLY A 246 9.33 26.32 -19.40
C GLY A 246 10.55 27.09 -19.85
N ARG A 247 10.36 28.31 -20.36
CA ARG A 247 11.46 29.16 -20.82
C ARG A 247 12.55 29.30 -19.73
N PRO A 248 13.84 29.22 -20.09
CA PRO A 248 14.96 29.06 -19.14
C PRO A 248 15.01 30.13 -18.05
N GLU A 249 14.59 31.35 -18.37
CA GLU A 249 14.66 32.51 -17.48
C GLU A 249 13.78 32.37 -16.22
N GLY A 250 12.70 31.59 -16.29
CA GLY A 250 11.88 31.27 -15.12
C GLY A 250 12.19 29.91 -14.49
N GLY A 251 12.54 28.90 -15.30
CA GLY A 251 12.78 27.52 -14.84
C GLY A 251 14.11 27.33 -14.09
N VAL A 252 15.03 28.30 -14.18
CA VAL A 252 16.26 28.31 -13.40
C VAL A 252 15.98 28.73 -11.95
N LEU A 253 15.16 29.76 -11.70
CA LEU A 253 14.82 30.23 -10.35
C LEU A 253 14.07 29.18 -9.51
N ALA A 254 13.14 28.45 -10.14
CA ALA A 254 12.40 27.38 -9.45
C ALA A 254 13.32 26.21 -9.05
N ARG A 255 14.32 25.86 -9.90
CA ARG A 255 15.32 24.84 -9.56
C ARG A 255 16.21 25.27 -8.40
N THR A 256 16.63 26.53 -8.35
CA THR A 256 17.45 27.08 -7.25
C THR A 256 16.70 27.10 -5.92
N MET A 257 15.38 27.30 -5.92
CA MET A 257 14.58 27.25 -4.69
C MET A 257 14.12 25.84 -4.30
N GLY A 258 13.84 24.95 -5.26
CA GLY A 258 13.51 23.55 -5.01
C GLY A 258 14.69 22.74 -4.45
N SER A 259 15.92 23.12 -4.80
CA SER A 259 17.14 22.53 -4.23
C SER A 259 17.55 23.09 -2.86
N GLY A 260 16.91 24.18 -2.41
CA GLY A 260 17.12 24.77 -1.07
C GLY A 260 16.25 24.16 0.04
N ALA A 261 15.20 23.40 -0.28
CA ALA A 261 14.24 22.87 0.69
C ALA A 261 14.05 21.34 0.64
N GLY A 262 14.89 20.60 -0.09
CA GLY A 262 14.60 19.21 -0.47
C GLY A 262 15.74 18.18 -0.36
N THR A 263 16.87 18.47 0.28
CA THR A 263 17.96 17.47 0.47
C THR A 263 17.92 16.79 1.83
N ALA A 264 16.72 16.52 2.35
CA ALA A 264 16.53 15.72 3.56
C ALA A 264 15.31 14.78 3.46
N ALA A 265 15.17 14.04 2.35
CA ALA A 265 14.33 12.85 2.31
C ALA A 265 14.75 11.88 1.19
N ARG A 266 16.05 11.70 0.96
CA ARG A 266 16.52 10.41 0.43
C ARG A 266 16.65 9.49 1.63
N GLY A 267 16.00 8.33 1.56
CA GLY A 267 16.11 7.26 2.55
C GLY A 267 17.58 6.95 2.83
N ARG A 268 18.10 7.55 3.89
CA ARG A 268 19.26 7.06 4.60
C ARG A 268 18.68 6.08 5.59
N THR A 269 18.77 4.79 5.28
CA THR A 269 18.86 3.78 6.34
C THR A 269 20.07 4.16 7.17
N VAL A 270 19.84 4.91 8.23
CA VAL A 270 20.81 5.03 9.31
C VAL A 270 20.81 3.67 9.98
N SER A 271 21.75 2.83 9.54
CA SER A 271 22.25 1.75 10.38
C SER A 271 22.68 2.39 11.69
N ALA A 272 22.04 2.00 12.78
CA ALA A 272 22.43 2.40 14.12
C ALA A 272 23.86 1.89 14.36
N ALA A 273 24.83 2.79 14.26
CA ALA A 273 26.15 2.55 14.82
C ALA A 273 26.02 2.51 16.35
N PRO A 274 26.77 1.63 17.03
CA PRO A 274 26.59 1.34 18.44
C PRO A 274 26.88 2.55 19.32
N ILE A 275 26.05 2.72 20.34
CA ILE A 275 26.22 3.68 21.42
C ILE A 275 27.61 3.47 22.03
N LYS A 276 28.48 4.48 21.90
CA LYS A 276 29.72 4.58 22.66
C LYS A 276 29.37 4.74 24.14
N GLN A 277 29.60 3.70 24.93
CA GLN A 277 29.61 3.81 26.38
C GLN A 277 30.86 4.60 26.80
N ALA A 278 30.65 5.70 27.54
CA ALA A 278 31.70 6.39 28.27
C ALA A 278 31.96 5.69 29.62
N PRO A 279 33.18 5.79 30.18
CA PRO A 279 33.68 4.87 31.18
C PRO A 279 33.14 5.18 32.58
N VAL A 280 32.61 4.16 33.26
CA VAL A 280 32.27 4.24 34.68
C VAL A 280 33.50 3.86 35.49
N ALA A 281 33.87 4.77 36.39
CA ALA A 281 35.03 4.69 37.26
C ALA A 281 34.93 3.56 38.31
N ASN A 282 36.13 3.14 38.72
CA ASN A 282 36.48 2.09 39.65
C ASN A 282 35.94 2.24 41.09
N ARG A 283 35.45 1.11 41.64
CA ARG A 283 35.72 0.46 42.96
C ARG A 283 35.36 1.21 44.28
N PRO A 284 35.01 0.48 45.38
CA PRO A 284 35.82 -0.63 45.93
C PRO A 284 35.10 -1.89 46.45
N LYS A 285 35.98 -2.85 46.75
CA LYS A 285 35.80 -4.21 47.25
C LYS A 285 35.13 -4.25 48.62
N THR A 286 34.35 -5.30 48.87
CA THR A 286 34.33 -6.01 50.16
C THR A 286 34.05 -7.49 49.91
N SER A 287 35.00 -8.30 50.36
CA SER A 287 34.90 -9.74 50.55
C SER A 287 34.02 -10.06 51.76
N LEU A 288 33.42 -11.25 51.78
CA LEU A 288 33.31 -12.21 52.91
C LEU A 288 32.32 -13.31 52.45
N LEU A 289 32.80 -14.49 52.06
CA LEU A 289 33.07 -15.68 52.87
C LEU A 289 31.82 -16.52 53.22
N SER A 290 32.02 -17.85 53.15
CA SER A 290 31.18 -18.97 53.63
C SER A 290 29.92 -19.31 52.82
N GLY A 291 29.56 -20.56 52.53
CA GLY A 291 30.06 -21.90 52.88
C GLY A 291 29.20 -22.90 52.08
N LEU A 292 29.79 -23.96 51.50
CA LEU A 292 29.92 -25.31 52.08
C LEU A 292 28.64 -26.19 51.98
N VAL A 293 28.83 -27.36 51.34
CA VAL A 293 28.10 -28.64 51.50
C VAL A 293 26.72 -28.74 50.81
N GLY A 294 26.38 -29.79 50.06
CA GLY A 294 27.08 -31.04 49.79
C GLY A 294 26.31 -31.96 48.85
N LYS A 295 27.06 -32.92 48.30
CA LYS A 295 26.59 -34.14 47.63
C LYS A 295 25.58 -34.90 48.48
N LYS A 296 24.57 -35.51 47.85
CA LYS A 296 24.20 -36.89 48.21
C LYS A 296 23.65 -37.67 47.02
N GLU A 297 24.35 -38.77 46.81
CA GLU A 297 24.08 -39.93 45.97
C GLU A 297 22.83 -40.72 46.39
N ARG A 298 22.29 -41.46 45.42
CA ARG A 298 21.55 -42.75 45.49
C ARG A 298 20.10 -42.74 45.98
N ALA A 299 19.20 -43.25 45.14
CA ALA A 299 18.96 -44.69 44.98
C ALA A 299 18.66 -45.01 43.51
#